data_AF-A0A1J4RF71-F1
#
_entry.id   AF-A0A1J4RF71-F1
#
_cell.length_a   1.000
_cell.length_b   1.000
_cell.length_c   1.000
_cell.angle_alpha   90.00
_cell.angle_beta   90.00
_cell.angle_gamma   90.00
#
_symmetry.space_group_name_H-M   'P 1'
#
loop_
_entity.id
_entity.type
_entity.pdbx_description
1 polymer ?
#
loop_
_entity_poly.entity_id
_entity_poly.type
_entity_poly.pdbx_seq_one_letter_code
_entity_poly.pdbx_strand_id
1 'polypeptide(L)'
;MSVKNMNKNTKTDLARFDAMTDDMIDTSDIPPLAEEFFASAKWRMPKEKVKVTVEIEPEVAQWFKSQGDHYQEFLAAALRIYAQAHQKN
;
A
#
# COMPACT_ATOMS: atom_id res chain seq x y z
N MET A 1 21.71 -14.60 -6.30
CA MET A 1 21.23 -13.19 -6.30
C MET A 1 21.15 -12.72 -7.74
N SER A 2 19.96 -12.60 -8.32
CA SER A 2 19.80 -12.10 -9.70
C SER A 2 19.68 -10.58 -9.65
N VAL A 3 20.77 -9.88 -9.95
CA VAL A 3 20.76 -8.42 -10.12
C VAL A 3 20.23 -8.15 -11.52
N LYS A 4 18.91 -8.08 -11.66
CA LYS A 4 18.26 -7.69 -12.91
C LYS A 4 18.45 -6.17 -13.03
N ASN A 5 19.59 -5.77 -13.60
CA ASN A 5 19.96 -4.38 -13.85
C ASN A 5 18.79 -3.68 -14.56
N MET A 6 18.13 -2.75 -13.85
CA MET A 6 17.19 -1.81 -14.46
C MET A 6 18.00 -0.82 -15.29
N ASN A 7 18.41 -1.26 -16.48
CA ASN A 7 18.70 -0.38 -17.60
C ASN A 7 17.37 0.29 -17.97
N LYS A 8 17.07 1.42 -17.32
CA LYS A 8 16.21 2.43 -17.88
C LYS A 8 17.06 3.68 -17.90
N ASN A 9 17.45 4.12 -19.09
CA ASN A 9 18.03 5.44 -19.27
C ASN A 9 16.98 6.44 -18.79
N THR A 10 17.12 6.91 -17.56
CA THR A 10 16.31 8.00 -17.03
C THR A 10 16.59 9.21 -17.91
N LYS A 11 15.54 9.85 -18.43
CA LYS A 11 15.64 11.12 -19.18
C LYS A 11 16.02 12.30 -18.26
N THR A 12 16.57 11.99 -17.10
CA THR A 12 16.85 12.89 -15.99
C THR A 12 18.35 12.97 -15.85
N ASP A 13 18.87 14.18 -15.65
CA ASP A 13 20.27 14.43 -15.41
C ASP A 13 20.66 13.99 -13.99
N LEU A 14 21.06 12.72 -13.85
CA LEU A 14 21.44 12.13 -12.57
C LEU A 14 22.71 12.77 -12.01
N ALA A 15 23.66 13.17 -12.87
CA ALA A 15 24.90 13.80 -12.45
C ALA A 15 24.64 15.13 -11.73
N ARG A 16 23.61 15.87 -12.15
CA ARG A 16 23.15 17.07 -11.45
C ARG A 16 22.63 16.76 -10.04
N PHE A 17 21.84 15.70 -9.85
CA PHE A 17 21.33 15.32 -8.53
C PHE A 17 22.43 14.77 -7.63
N ASP A 18 23.39 14.01 -8.16
CA ASP A 18 24.53 13.49 -7.42
C ASP A 18 25.45 14.61 -6.90
N ALA A 19 25.54 15.73 -7.63
CA ALA A 19 26.31 16.91 -7.23
C ALA A 19 25.52 17.92 -6.39
N MET A 20 24.21 17.73 -6.19
CA MET A 20 23.36 18.64 -5.44
C MET A 20 23.56 18.43 -3.94
N THR A 21 23.83 19.51 -3.21
CA THR A 21 23.95 19.46 -1.75
C THR A 21 22.59 19.67 -1.09
N ASP A 22 22.42 19.18 0.14
CA ASP A 22 21.16 19.32 0.90
C ASP A 22 20.68 20.78 1.01
N ASP A 23 21.61 21.73 1.18
CA ASP A 23 21.29 23.17 1.25
C ASP A 23 20.65 23.74 -0.03
N MET A 24 20.79 23.05 -1.17
CA MET A 24 20.17 23.45 -2.44
C MET A 24 18.72 22.95 -2.56
N ILE A 25 18.27 22.10 -1.63
CA ILE A 25 16.91 21.53 -1.61
C ILE A 25 15.99 22.51 -0.89
N ASP A 26 15.06 23.10 -1.64
CA ASP A 26 13.99 23.93 -1.07
C ASP A 26 13.03 23.05 -0.26
N THR A 27 12.93 23.33 1.03
CA THR A 27 12.05 22.65 1.99
C THR A 27 11.07 23.64 2.65
N SER A 28 10.94 24.85 2.09
CA SER A 28 10.11 25.91 2.66
C SER A 28 8.63 25.55 2.77
N ASP A 29 8.16 24.58 1.96
CA ASP A 29 6.80 24.05 1.94
C ASP A 29 6.58 22.88 2.93
N ILE A 30 7.66 22.26 3.44
CA ILE A 30 7.59 21.08 4.31
C ILE A 30 8.37 21.37 5.60
N PRO A 31 7.72 21.99 6.61
CA PRO A 31 8.38 22.26 7.88
C PRO A 31 8.78 20.95 8.58
N PRO A 32 9.88 20.96 9.36
CA PRO A 32 10.32 19.78 10.09
C PRO A 32 9.26 19.34 11.11
N LEU A 33 9.04 18.02 11.17
CA LEU A 33 8.12 17.42 12.14
C LEU A 33 8.76 17.44 13.54
N ALA A 34 8.02 17.96 14.52
CA ALA A 34 8.48 18.07 15.90
C ALA A 34 8.42 16.71 16.64
N GLU A 35 9.13 16.58 17.76
CA GLU A 35 9.18 15.33 18.54
C GLU A 35 7.80 14.88 19.03
N GLU A 36 6.87 15.81 19.28
CA GLU A 36 5.49 15.54 19.70
C GLU A 36 4.70 14.78 18.63
N PHE A 37 4.98 15.03 17.35
CA PHE A 37 4.39 14.27 16.24
C PHE A 37 4.80 12.80 16.33
N PHE A 38 6.09 12.56 16.53
CA PHE A 38 6.63 11.20 16.63
C PHE A 38 6.25 10.50 17.93
N ALA A 39 6.07 11.24 19.04
CA ALA A 39 5.66 10.68 20.32
C ALA A 39 4.26 10.01 20.27
N SER A 40 3.37 10.51 19.41
CA SER A 40 2.03 9.95 19.21
C SER A 40 1.92 9.02 17.99
N ALA A 41 2.98 8.93 17.19
CA ALA A 41 3.00 8.13 15.98
C ALA A 41 2.87 6.64 16.31
N LYS A 42 1.83 6.00 15.76
CA LYS A 42 1.61 4.57 15.92
C LYS A 42 2.20 3.83 14.72
N TRP A 43 3.19 3.00 14.98
CA TRP A 43 3.71 2.09 13.97
C TRP A 43 2.63 1.08 13.56
N ARG A 44 2.27 1.06 12.28
CA ARG A 44 1.28 0.13 11.71
C ARG A 44 2.01 -0.80 10.75
N MET A 45 2.45 -1.96 11.24
CA MET A 45 2.91 -3.02 10.35
C MET A 45 1.71 -3.55 9.55
N PRO A 46 1.84 -3.75 8.23
CA PRO A 46 0.85 -4.50 7.45
C PRO A 46 0.66 -5.87 8.10
N LYS A 47 -0.58 -6.22 8.45
CA LYS A 47 -0.87 -7.57 8.93
C LYS A 47 -0.72 -8.55 7.78
N GLU A 48 -0.09 -9.69 8.05
CA GLU A 48 -0.02 -10.78 7.09
C GLU A 48 -1.43 -11.21 6.68
N LYS A 49 -1.67 -11.31 5.38
CA LYS A 49 -2.93 -11.81 4.84
C LYS A 49 -2.83 -13.32 4.70
N VAL A 50 -3.80 -14.04 5.25
CA VAL A 50 -3.92 -15.49 5.08
C VAL A 50 -4.73 -15.76 3.81
N LYS A 51 -4.23 -16.66 2.95
CA LYS A 51 -4.98 -17.18 1.80
C LYS A 51 -5.86 -18.33 2.26
N VAL A 52 -7.16 -18.21 2.06
CA VAL A 52 -8.15 -19.26 2.36
C VAL A 52 -8.88 -19.66 1.10
N THR A 53 -9.19 -20.95 0.96
CA THR A 53 -10.08 -21.46 -0.09
C THR A 53 -11.48 -21.57 0.49
N VAL A 54 -12.45 -20.90 -0.13
CA VAL A 54 -13.85 -20.89 0.30
C VAL A 54 -14.70 -21.33 -0.88
N GLU A 55 -15.63 -22.25 -0.63
CA GLU A 55 -16.65 -22.63 -1.60
C GLU A 55 -17.83 -21.66 -1.49
N ILE A 56 -18.25 -21.11 -2.61
CA ILE A 56 -19.38 -20.16 -2.72
C ILE A 56 -20.26 -20.55 -3.90
N GLU A 57 -21.52 -20.15 -3.84
CA GLU A 57 -22.48 -20.36 -4.92
C GLU A 57 -22.00 -19.69 -6.22
N PRO A 58 -22.27 -20.32 -7.39
CA PRO A 58 -21.80 -19.82 -8.68
C PRO A 58 -22.33 -18.42 -9.01
N GLU A 59 -23.55 -18.11 -8.59
CA GLU A 59 -24.17 -16.79 -8.79
C GLU A 59 -23.45 -15.68 -8.01
N VAL A 60 -23.03 -15.97 -6.77
CA VAL A 60 -22.28 -15.04 -5.93
C VAL A 60 -20.90 -14.80 -6.53
N ALA A 61 -20.24 -15.88 -6.96
CA ALA A 61 -18.94 -15.79 -7.62
C ALA A 61 -19.01 -14.95 -8.91
N GLN A 62 -20.08 -15.11 -9.70
CA GLN A 62 -20.28 -14.35 -10.92
C GLN A 62 -20.58 -12.88 -10.65
N TRP A 63 -21.37 -12.58 -9.61
CA TRP A 63 -21.64 -11.21 -9.19
C TRP A 63 -20.38 -10.47 -8.74
N PHE A 64 -19.48 -11.12 -7.99
CA PHE A 64 -18.21 -10.48 -7.64
C PHE A 64 -17.35 -10.26 -8.88
N LYS A 65 -17.23 -11.26 -9.77
CA LYS A 65 -16.45 -11.12 -11.01
C LYS A 65 -16.97 -10.02 -11.94
N SER A 66 -18.26 -9.71 -11.93
CA SER A 66 -18.81 -8.62 -12.74
C SER A 66 -18.43 -7.22 -12.22
N GLN A 67 -17.91 -7.10 -11.00
CA GLN A 67 -17.39 -5.85 -10.42
C GLN A 67 -16.03 -5.42 -11.02
N GLY A 68 -15.42 -6.25 -11.87
CA GLY A 68 -14.16 -5.96 -12.56
C GLY A 68 -12.92 -6.59 -11.91
N ASP A 69 -11.74 -6.08 -12.28
CA ASP A 69 -10.44 -6.68 -11.97
C ASP A 69 -10.13 -6.75 -10.45
N HIS A 70 -10.82 -5.94 -9.64
CA HIS A 70 -10.65 -5.86 -8.20
C HIS A 70 -11.63 -6.74 -7.40
N TYR A 71 -12.30 -7.72 -8.04
CA TYR A 71 -13.29 -8.56 -7.36
C TYR A 71 -12.78 -9.27 -6.09
N GLN A 72 -11.49 -9.64 -6.06
CA GLN A 72 -10.87 -10.26 -4.88
C GLN A 72 -10.77 -9.30 -3.70
N GLU A 73 -10.56 -8.00 -3.95
CA GLU A 73 -10.53 -6.97 -2.93
C GLU A 73 -11.93 -6.72 -2.36
N PHE A 74 -12.94 -6.69 -3.23
CA PHE A 74 -14.34 -6.60 -2.80
C PHE A 74 -14.78 -7.81 -1.97
N LEU A 75 -14.39 -9.03 -2.37
CA LEU A 75 -14.66 -10.24 -1.60
C LEU A 75 -14.01 -10.18 -0.22
N ALA A 76 -12.74 -9.78 -0.15
CA ALA A 76 -12.02 -9.63 1.12
C ALA A 76 -12.66 -8.55 2.02
N ALA A 77 -13.15 -7.45 1.45
CA ALA A 77 -13.86 -6.40 2.17
C ALA A 77 -15.20 -6.91 2.73
N ALA A 78 -15.98 -7.66 1.94
CA ALA A 78 -17.24 -8.25 2.40
C ALA A 78 -17.03 -9.20 3.59
N LEU A 79 -16.03 -10.09 3.51
CA LEU A 79 -15.67 -10.99 4.62
C LEU A 79 -15.27 -10.21 5.87
N ARG A 80 -14.53 -9.11 5.72
CA ARG A 80 -14.13 -8.25 6.84
C ARG A 80 -15.34 -7.58 7.49
N ILE A 81 -16.26 -7.02 6.71
CA ILE A 81 -17.48 -6.37 7.22
C ILE A 81 -18.33 -7.39 7.98
N TYR A 82 -18.53 -8.58 7.40
CA TYR A 82 -19.26 -9.65 8.06
C TYR A 82 -18.63 -10.06 9.39
N ALA A 83 -17.31 -10.26 9.40
CA ALA A 83 -16.57 -10.61 10.60
C ALA A 83 -16.70 -9.53 11.69
N GLN A 84 -16.56 -8.25 11.34
CA GLN A 84 -16.70 -7.14 12.27
C GLN A 84 -18.12 -7.01 12.83
N ALA A 85 -19.14 -7.18 12.00
CA ALA A 85 -20.54 -7.12 12.41
C ALA A 85 -20.92 -8.23 13.41
N HIS A 86 -20.24 -9.39 13.33
CA HIS A 86 -20.47 -10.54 14.20
C HIS A 86 -19.43 -10.70 15.31
N GLN A 87 -18.44 -9.80 15.37
CA GLN A 87 -17.51 -9.73 16.48
C GLN A 87 -18.23 -9.06 17.66
N LYS A 88 -18.99 -9.85 18.43
CA LYS A 88 -19.41 -9.45 19.77
C LYS A 88 -18.17 -9.38 20.66
N ASN A 89 -18.05 -8.28 21.42
CA ASN A 89 -17.17 -8.21 22.59
C ASN A 89 -17.50 -9.32 23.57
#